data_AF-F0YRL4-F1
#
_entry.id   AF-F0YRL4-F1
#
_cell.length_a   1.000
_cell.length_b   1.000
_cell.length_c   1.000
_cell.angle_alpha   90.00
_cell.angle_beta   90.00
_cell.angle_gamma   90.00
#
_symmetry.space_group_name_H-M   'P 1'
#
loop_
_entity.id
_entity.type
_entity.pdbx_description
1 polymer ?
#
loop_
_entity_poly.entity_id
_entity_poly.type
_entity_poly.pdbx_seq_one_letter_code
_entity_poly.pdbx_strand_id
1 'polypeptide(L)'
;MARTLCLVLSCRAMSLEKVATRRPVRIHKTWSTTGRSTVAAPPLHAPTTPMPLAPPAAAPPPPAAVAAAAPGWSRQHYATLGVLYVAYAVGMYAKGTVSLAIPFMKDTLTHDDVSKLLTFGSACYTLGKLLGGPATDYLGGRRTLVLMAAVQDHVGRLEADNAALKARVALLEGDAAAARARQACAATDAAPRAVTPEDREQLPPGLEGLAPWSAAVEEPDALEALAAALAAHPEDERCAAALEARALAAARAVTGEFERRAAADGVVARCDAAVESGDGDFRDVYGVMWDRVARRSDDLAAYVAAAAPCAALDGAGAAQRAAGVAELVSGAARTKERFDAHFRALGDVAGVACDPPAALKKVARIVEKVVALGSPARVFDVLRCLVVVDDMALAAAALGRVVGDAALDVVRVKERFVARPAAGGWRDALVNARFADDDVVFEVQIVHRELLVARRGLPGHAIYNKVRTARETLEKMGLSRDDRPRRVRELRTGAGATAARLRALGVSLDDLVAARCFDASELRAGGASAQELRDRGVPLADILRAGYAPEELRVADAADPGALLDAGYAWDDVAEAFDLKRPDKLAL
;
A
#
# COMPACT_ATOMS: atom_id res chain seq x y z
N MET A 1 2.36 -24.36 21.08
CA MET A 1 2.08 -25.22 22.26
C MET A 1 2.31 -24.33 23.49
N ALA A 2 1.33 -23.67 24.11
CA ALA A 2 0.07 -24.18 24.64
C ALA A 2 0.27 -25.46 25.47
N ARG A 3 -0.04 -25.37 26.77
CA ARG A 3 -0.05 -26.41 27.82
C ARG A 3 1.29 -26.73 28.49
N THR A 4 1.67 -25.89 29.44
CA THR A 4 1.87 -26.39 30.81
C THR A 4 1.14 -25.43 31.75
N LEU A 5 0.21 -25.99 32.50
CA LEU A 5 -0.99 -25.38 33.07
C LEU A 5 -0.89 -25.49 34.61
N CYS A 6 -1.40 -24.48 35.31
CA CYS A 6 -2.08 -24.54 36.62
C CYS A 6 -1.37 -25.15 37.85
N LEU A 7 -1.04 -24.29 38.82
CA LEU A 7 -1.35 -24.33 40.27
C LEU A 7 -0.57 -23.15 40.86
N VAL A 8 -1.11 -22.11 41.47
CA VAL A 8 -2.06 -22.03 42.57
C VAL A 8 -2.60 -20.60 42.55
N LEU A 9 -3.91 -20.40 42.41
CA LEU A 9 -4.67 -19.27 42.96
C LEU A 9 -6.11 -19.38 42.46
N SER A 10 -6.92 -20.17 43.15
CA SER A 10 -8.35 -19.94 43.42
C SER A 10 -8.96 -21.17 44.10
N CYS A 11 -9.17 -21.10 45.42
CA CYS A 11 -10.43 -21.56 46.02
C CYS A 11 -10.59 -20.95 47.43
N ARG A 12 -11.81 -20.47 47.64
CA ARG A 12 -12.29 -19.55 48.65
C ARG A 12 -12.62 -20.22 49.99
N ALA A 13 -12.61 -19.38 51.02
CA ALA A 13 -13.58 -19.27 52.12
C ALA A 13 -13.69 -20.42 53.13
N MET A 14 -13.51 -20.10 54.42
CA MET A 14 -14.64 -19.91 55.35
C MET A 14 -14.16 -19.57 56.78
N SER A 15 -14.76 -18.51 57.33
CA SER A 15 -15.17 -18.29 58.72
C SER A 15 -14.25 -18.67 59.89
N LEU A 16 -13.91 -17.67 60.69
CA LEU A 16 -14.35 -17.62 62.10
C LEU A 16 -14.45 -16.16 62.57
N GLU A 17 -15.69 -15.67 62.58
CA GLU A 17 -16.16 -14.56 63.41
C GLU A 17 -16.15 -14.94 64.90
N LYS A 18 -16.00 -13.90 65.75
CA LYS A 18 -16.12 -13.75 67.22
C LYS A 18 -14.78 -13.23 67.74
N VAL A 19 -14.62 -11.94 68.02
CA VAL A 19 -15.35 -11.20 69.06
C VAL A 19 -15.55 -9.74 68.65
N ALA A 20 -16.82 -9.31 68.61
CA ALA A 20 -17.20 -7.92 68.73
C ALA A 20 -17.19 -7.54 70.22
N THR A 21 -16.49 -6.48 70.62
CA THR A 21 -16.91 -5.57 71.70
C THR A 21 -16.09 -4.27 71.74
N ARG A 22 -16.80 -3.13 71.65
CA ARG A 22 -16.53 -1.79 72.23
C ARG A 22 -15.54 -0.82 71.54
N ARG A 23 -16.12 0.08 70.73
CA ARG A 23 -16.15 1.58 70.75
C ARG A 23 -14.90 2.44 71.11
N PRO A 24 -14.85 3.71 70.64
CA PRO A 24 -13.74 4.33 69.89
C PRO A 24 -13.10 5.54 70.59
N VAL A 25 -12.02 6.11 70.03
CA VAL A 25 -11.69 7.53 70.23
C VAL A 25 -11.21 8.19 68.92
N ARG A 26 -11.88 9.30 68.57
CA ARG A 26 -11.59 10.31 67.53
C ARG A 26 -10.25 11.04 67.86
N ILE A 27 -9.58 11.80 66.98
CA ILE A 27 -9.91 13.19 66.65
C ILE A 27 -8.97 13.69 65.53
N HIS A 28 -9.62 14.21 64.48
CA HIS A 28 -9.36 15.31 63.53
C HIS A 28 -7.99 15.66 62.90
N LYS A 29 -8.05 15.58 61.55
CA LYS A 29 -7.53 16.48 60.50
C LYS A 29 -7.51 17.97 60.87
N THR A 30 -6.62 18.75 60.23
CA THR A 30 -7.03 19.84 59.29
C THR A 30 -5.87 20.33 58.41
N TRP A 31 -6.17 20.48 57.11
CA TRP A 31 -5.51 21.35 56.15
C TRP A 31 -6.16 22.75 56.22
N SER A 32 -5.41 23.83 55.93
CA SER A 32 -6.00 25.06 55.36
C SER A 32 -4.97 25.92 54.61
N THR A 33 -5.39 26.36 53.44
CA THR A 33 -4.79 27.38 52.56
C THR A 33 -5.27 28.80 52.91
N THR A 34 -4.59 29.80 52.32
CA THR A 34 -4.98 31.21 52.01
C THR A 34 -4.34 32.35 52.82
N GLY A 35 -3.95 33.44 52.11
CA GLY A 35 -3.75 34.78 52.67
C GLY A 35 -2.76 35.69 51.90
N ARG A 36 -3.28 36.65 51.12
CA ARG A 36 -2.55 37.79 50.51
C ARG A 36 -2.19 38.86 51.56
N SER A 37 -1.16 39.68 51.30
CA SER A 37 -1.28 41.16 51.30
C SER A 37 -0.03 41.86 50.75
N THR A 38 -0.26 43.06 50.23
CA THR A 38 0.55 44.05 49.50
C THR A 38 1.39 44.97 50.38
N VAL A 39 2.42 45.66 49.81
CA VAL A 39 2.62 47.14 49.77
C VAL A 39 4.11 47.58 49.64
N ALA A 40 4.35 48.41 48.59
CA ALA A 40 5.26 49.56 48.37
C ALA A 40 6.82 49.51 48.49
N ALA A 41 7.46 50.04 47.44
CA ALA A 41 8.82 50.61 47.39
C ALA A 41 8.77 52.15 47.54
N PRO A 42 9.91 52.86 47.78
CA PRO A 42 10.44 53.82 46.78
C PRO A 42 12.02 53.98 46.86
N PRO A 43 12.72 54.95 46.20
CA PRO A 43 13.55 54.65 45.02
C PRO A 43 14.93 55.40 44.94
N LEU A 44 15.56 55.37 43.75
CA LEU A 44 16.48 56.36 43.12
C LEU A 44 17.99 56.40 43.49
N HIS A 45 18.88 56.10 42.53
CA HIS A 45 19.60 57.08 41.68
C HIS A 45 20.86 56.46 40.99
N ALA A 46 21.00 56.73 39.69
CA ALA A 46 22.27 56.72 38.93
C ALA A 46 22.58 58.19 38.53
N PRO A 47 23.83 58.60 38.23
CA PRO A 47 24.32 58.54 36.83
C PRO A 47 25.87 58.53 36.56
N THR A 48 26.24 58.06 35.34
CA THR A 48 27.28 58.53 34.36
C THR A 48 28.82 58.61 34.64
N THR A 49 29.59 57.72 33.96
CA THR A 49 30.81 57.80 33.06
C THR A 49 31.72 59.06 32.93
N PRO A 50 32.96 59.03 32.29
CA PRO A 50 34.02 58.01 32.12
C PRO A 50 35.54 58.51 32.11
N MET A 51 36.50 57.55 31.99
CA MET A 51 37.93 57.59 31.49
C MET A 51 39.08 58.21 32.34
N PRO A 52 40.38 57.91 32.05
CA PRO A 52 41.07 56.61 31.87
C PRO A 52 42.44 56.55 32.62
N LEU A 53 43.08 55.38 32.79
CA LEU A 53 44.55 55.21 32.80
C LEU A 53 44.93 53.71 32.87
N ALA A 54 46.06 53.39 32.24
CA ALA A 54 46.51 52.07 31.76
C ALA A 54 47.08 51.13 32.87
N PRO A 55 47.38 49.84 32.56
CA PRO A 55 47.33 48.73 33.52
C PRO A 55 48.66 48.43 34.22
N PRO A 56 48.62 47.64 35.30
CA PRO A 56 49.60 46.55 35.40
C PRO A 56 49.02 45.22 35.94
N ALA A 57 49.49 44.14 35.29
CA ALA A 57 49.72 42.77 35.74
C ALA A 57 48.69 42.03 36.64
N ALA A 58 48.25 40.88 36.13
CA ALA A 58 47.28 39.96 36.69
C ALA A 58 47.60 39.46 38.12
N ALA A 59 46.60 39.57 39.00
CA ALA A 59 46.54 38.87 40.29
C ALA A 59 45.84 37.49 40.12
N PRO A 60 46.31 36.44 40.82
CA PRO A 60 45.73 35.10 40.74
C PRO A 60 44.34 35.02 41.39
N PRO A 61 43.41 34.19 40.86
CA PRO A 61 42.05 34.11 41.36
C PRO A 61 41.95 33.42 42.75
N PRO A 62 40.97 33.82 43.58
CA PRO A 62 40.73 33.25 44.90
C PRO A 62 40.19 31.80 44.82
N PRO A 63 40.40 30.97 45.87
CA PRO A 63 40.01 29.56 45.85
C PRO A 63 38.49 29.40 45.80
N ALA A 64 38.02 28.67 44.79
CA ALA A 64 36.61 28.30 44.63
C ALA A 64 36.17 27.38 45.77
N ALA A 65 35.15 27.83 46.52
CA ALA A 65 34.43 27.01 47.47
C ALA A 65 33.59 25.95 46.71
N VAL A 66 34.05 24.71 46.73
CA VAL A 66 33.27 23.54 46.28
C VAL A 66 32.49 23.02 47.48
N ALA A 67 31.25 23.49 47.66
CA ALA A 67 30.26 22.80 48.46
C ALA A 67 29.47 21.85 47.54
N ALA A 68 30.03 20.68 47.26
CA ALA A 68 29.28 19.59 46.64
C ALA A 68 28.44 18.90 47.72
N ALA A 69 27.12 19.06 47.64
CA ALA A 69 26.18 18.28 48.45
C ALA A 69 26.38 16.78 48.17
N ALA A 70 26.65 15.99 49.20
CA ALA A 70 26.74 14.53 49.07
C ALA A 70 25.41 13.97 48.54
N PRO A 71 25.42 13.01 47.60
CA PRO A 71 24.18 12.47 47.04
C PRO A 71 23.41 11.70 48.14
N GLY A 72 22.20 12.18 48.44
CA GLY A 72 21.27 11.51 49.33
C GLY A 72 20.84 10.17 48.75
N TRP A 73 20.74 9.15 49.60
CA TRP A 73 20.37 7.80 49.18
C TRP A 73 18.93 7.76 48.66
N SER A 74 18.72 7.13 47.50
CA SER A 74 17.37 6.92 46.94
C SER A 74 16.60 5.84 47.75
N ARG A 75 15.26 5.79 47.61
CA ARG A 75 14.43 4.75 48.27
C ARG A 75 14.91 3.32 48.00
N GLN A 76 15.46 3.08 46.81
CA GLN A 76 15.97 1.78 46.41
C GLN A 76 17.25 1.41 47.16
N HIS A 77 18.11 2.40 47.48
CA HIS A 77 19.28 2.20 48.33
C HIS A 77 18.89 1.82 49.77
N TYR A 78 17.88 2.47 50.34
CA TYR A 78 17.38 2.12 51.68
C TYR A 78 16.72 0.74 51.73
N ALA A 79 16.01 0.34 50.67
CA ALA A 79 15.42 -0.99 50.56
C ALA A 79 16.49 -2.09 50.49
N THR A 80 17.54 -1.90 49.69
CA THR A 80 18.67 -2.84 49.59
C THR A 80 19.44 -2.93 50.91
N LEU A 81 19.69 -1.81 51.58
CA LEU A 81 20.33 -1.81 52.91
C LEU A 81 19.47 -2.54 53.94
N GLY A 82 18.14 -2.36 53.90
CA GLY A 82 17.20 -3.07 54.78
C GLY A 82 17.23 -4.58 54.59
N VAL A 83 17.27 -5.06 53.35
CA VAL A 83 17.36 -6.50 53.04
C VAL A 83 18.69 -7.09 53.50
N LEU A 84 19.81 -6.37 53.29
CA LEU A 84 21.13 -6.79 53.76
C LEU A 84 21.21 -6.83 55.29
N TYR A 85 20.61 -5.86 55.98
CA TYR A 85 20.58 -5.81 57.44
C TYR A 85 19.73 -6.94 58.04
N VAL A 86 18.58 -7.25 57.43
CA VAL A 86 17.73 -8.38 57.84
C VAL A 86 18.43 -9.72 57.57
N ALA A 87 19.09 -9.88 56.42
CA ALA A 87 19.88 -11.07 56.12
C ALA A 87 21.02 -11.29 57.13
N TYR A 88 21.70 -10.21 57.51
CA TYR A 88 22.74 -10.19 58.53
C TYR A 88 22.20 -10.56 59.93
N ALA A 89 21.07 -9.97 60.34
CA ALA A 89 20.43 -10.25 61.63
C ALA A 89 19.91 -11.70 61.74
N VAL A 90 19.33 -12.23 60.65
CA VAL A 90 18.83 -13.61 60.57
C VAL A 90 20.00 -14.61 60.54
N GLY A 91 21.08 -14.29 59.84
CA GLY A 91 22.31 -15.09 59.83
C GLY A 91 23.05 -15.13 61.17
N MET A 92 22.94 -14.08 62.00
CA MET A 92 23.50 -14.08 63.36
C MET A 92 22.72 -14.96 64.36
N TYR A 93 21.42 -15.17 64.15
CA TYR A 93 20.56 -15.94 65.07
C TYR A 93 20.41 -17.42 64.70
N ALA A 94 20.55 -17.78 63.43
CA ALA A 94 20.55 -19.17 62.99
C ALA A 94 21.99 -19.71 62.96
N LYS A 95 22.35 -20.59 63.90
CA LYS A 95 23.61 -21.38 63.85
C LYS A 95 23.54 -22.48 62.77
N GLY A 96 23.29 -22.08 61.53
CA GLY A 96 23.16 -22.94 60.36
C GLY A 96 22.86 -22.10 59.13
N THR A 97 23.48 -22.45 58.00
CA THR A 97 23.48 -21.71 56.73
C THR A 97 22.09 -21.23 56.32
N VAL A 98 21.89 -19.91 56.35
CA VAL A 98 20.72 -19.26 55.75
C VAL A 98 21.05 -19.02 54.28
N SER A 99 20.55 -19.89 53.39
CA SER A 99 20.51 -19.58 51.96
C SER A 99 19.42 -18.55 51.71
N LEU A 100 19.75 -17.27 51.86
CA LEU A 100 18.90 -16.19 51.41
C LEU A 100 19.05 -16.08 49.89
N ALA A 101 18.23 -16.82 49.14
CA ALA A 101 18.14 -16.69 47.70
C ALA A 101 17.48 -15.34 47.38
N ILE A 102 18.30 -14.31 47.13
CA ILE A 102 17.84 -12.99 46.69
C ILE A 102 17.43 -13.13 45.21
N PRO A 103 16.14 -13.00 44.85
CA PRO A 103 15.68 -13.24 43.47
C PRO A 103 16.15 -12.16 42.48
N PHE A 104 16.71 -11.06 42.97
CA PHE A 104 16.99 -9.85 42.18
C PHE A 104 18.36 -9.81 41.49
N MET A 105 19.20 -10.85 41.61
CA MET A 105 20.56 -10.85 41.02
C MET A 105 20.86 -12.03 40.07
N LYS A 106 19.86 -12.85 39.73
CA LYS A 106 20.06 -14.08 38.93
C LYS A 106 20.51 -13.84 37.49
N ASP A 107 20.25 -12.66 36.94
CA ASP A 107 20.55 -12.38 35.53
C ASP A 107 21.92 -11.70 35.33
N THR A 108 22.69 -11.49 36.41
CA THR A 108 23.95 -10.72 36.38
C THR A 108 25.14 -11.42 37.01
N LEU A 109 24.94 -12.37 37.93
CA LEU A 109 26.01 -13.12 38.59
C LEU A 109 25.66 -14.60 38.67
N THR A 110 26.61 -15.49 38.32
CA THR A 110 26.38 -16.93 38.41
C THR A 110 26.34 -17.38 39.87
N HIS A 111 25.77 -18.57 40.13
CA HIS A 111 25.72 -19.14 41.47
C HIS A 111 27.13 -19.31 42.09
N ASP A 112 28.14 -19.49 41.24
CA ASP A 112 29.54 -19.62 41.63
C ASP A 112 30.16 -18.27 42.06
N ASP A 113 29.78 -17.17 41.41
CA ASP A 113 30.23 -15.81 41.74
C ASP A 113 29.66 -15.34 43.08
N VAL A 114 28.38 -15.61 43.33
CA VAL A 114 27.71 -15.30 44.60
C VAL A 114 28.32 -16.12 45.75
N SER A 115 28.63 -17.40 45.50
CA SER A 115 29.28 -18.27 46.46
C SER A 115 30.70 -17.80 46.80
N LYS A 116 31.50 -17.39 45.81
CA LYS A 116 32.84 -16.82 46.02
C LYS A 116 32.81 -15.51 46.82
N LEU A 117 31.87 -14.61 46.54
CA LEU A 117 31.72 -13.34 47.26
C LEU A 117 31.35 -13.54 48.73
N LEU A 118 30.41 -14.44 49.01
CA LEU A 118 30.00 -14.78 50.38
C LEU A 118 31.10 -15.53 51.14
N THR A 119 31.84 -16.42 50.46
CA THR A 119 32.96 -17.17 51.07
C THR A 119 34.13 -16.24 51.39
N PHE A 120 34.46 -15.29 50.51
CA PHE A 120 35.53 -14.32 50.75
C PHE A 120 35.16 -13.31 51.85
N GLY A 121 33.89 -12.86 51.89
CA GLY A 121 33.38 -12.01 52.96
C GLY A 121 33.39 -12.70 54.33
N SER A 122 33.00 -13.98 54.36
CA SER A 122 33.00 -14.79 55.58
C SER A 122 34.43 -15.11 56.05
N ALA A 123 35.36 -15.36 55.14
CA ALA A 123 36.78 -15.60 55.46
C ALA A 123 37.46 -14.33 56.04
N CYS A 124 37.22 -13.16 55.45
CA CYS A 124 37.74 -11.89 55.95
C CYS A 124 37.18 -11.52 57.33
N TYR A 125 35.89 -11.78 57.58
CA TYR A 125 35.26 -11.57 58.89
C TYR A 125 35.82 -12.52 59.96
N THR A 126 36.02 -13.79 59.62
CA THR A 126 36.58 -14.80 60.52
C THR A 126 38.03 -14.49 60.87
N LEU A 127 38.83 -14.04 59.89
CA LEU A 127 40.21 -13.61 60.09
C LEU A 127 40.30 -12.32 60.93
N GLY A 128 39.36 -11.38 60.75
CA GLY A 128 39.26 -10.16 61.56
C GLY A 128 38.88 -10.42 63.03
N LYS A 129 38.00 -11.39 63.28
CA LYS A 129 37.65 -11.88 64.63
C LYS A 129 38.81 -12.61 65.32
N LEU A 130 39.61 -13.38 64.57
CA LEU A 130 40.76 -14.12 65.09
C LEU A 130 41.96 -13.22 65.43
N LEU A 131 42.13 -12.09 64.72
CA LEU A 131 43.25 -11.16 64.90
C LEU A 131 42.94 -9.96 65.82
N GLY A 132 41.73 -9.89 66.38
CA GLY A 132 41.46 -9.15 67.62
C GLY A 132 41.45 -7.62 67.56
N GLY A 133 40.78 -6.97 66.59
CA GLY A 133 40.50 -5.52 66.74
C GLY A 133 39.59 -4.84 65.71
N PRO A 134 39.07 -3.62 66.01
CA PRO A 134 38.12 -2.87 65.16
C PRO A 134 38.68 -2.41 63.80
N ALA A 135 40.01 -2.34 63.67
CA ALA A 135 40.68 -1.83 62.46
C ALA A 135 40.67 -2.85 61.30
N THR A 136 40.69 -4.15 61.59
CA THR A 136 40.61 -5.22 60.59
C THR A 136 39.19 -5.38 60.04
N ASP A 137 38.16 -5.18 60.87
CA ASP A 137 36.76 -5.11 60.44
C ASP A 137 36.50 -3.89 59.53
N TYR A 138 37.12 -2.74 59.84
CA TYR A 138 37.05 -1.54 59.00
C TYR A 138 37.77 -1.71 57.66
N LEU A 139 38.96 -2.33 57.63
CA LEU A 139 39.72 -2.59 56.40
C LEU A 139 39.06 -3.66 55.52
N GLY A 140 38.49 -4.71 56.13
CA GLY A 140 37.68 -5.72 55.44
C GLY A 140 36.42 -5.13 54.83
N GLY A 141 35.65 -4.37 55.62
CA GLY A 141 34.44 -3.68 55.15
C GLY A 141 34.72 -2.64 54.06
N ARG A 142 35.82 -1.87 54.19
CA ARG A 142 36.22 -0.87 53.18
C ARG A 142 36.63 -1.52 51.85
N ARG A 143 37.34 -2.65 51.88
CA ARG A 143 37.69 -3.39 50.65
C ARG A 143 36.46 -4.02 49.99
N THR A 144 35.52 -4.55 50.76
CA THR A 144 34.25 -5.07 50.23
C THR A 144 33.41 -3.95 49.60
N LEU A 145 33.34 -2.77 50.21
CA LEU A 145 32.62 -1.62 49.65
C LEU A 145 33.26 -1.12 48.34
N VAL A 146 34.60 -1.07 48.27
CA VAL A 146 35.31 -0.71 47.04
C VAL A 146 35.07 -1.74 45.93
N LEU A 147 35.07 -3.04 46.27
CA LEU A 147 34.79 -4.10 45.32
C LEU A 147 33.34 -4.05 44.83
N MET A 148 32.37 -3.82 45.72
CA MET A 148 30.96 -3.65 45.36
C MET A 148 30.74 -2.41 44.47
N ALA A 149 31.41 -1.28 44.77
CA ALA A 149 31.37 -0.10 43.93
C ALA A 149 31.97 -0.35 42.54
N ALA A 150 33.08 -1.09 42.46
CA ALA A 150 33.69 -1.47 41.18
C ALA A 150 32.81 -2.44 40.37
N VAL A 151 32.15 -3.39 41.01
CA VAL A 151 31.18 -4.29 40.36
C VAL A 151 29.97 -3.50 39.86
N GLN A 152 29.45 -2.57 40.66
CA GLN A 152 28.30 -1.74 40.27
C GLN A 152 28.64 -0.81 39.10
N ASP A 153 29.84 -0.24 39.07
CA ASP A 153 30.35 0.53 37.92
C ASP A 153 30.53 -0.35 36.67
N HIS A 154 30.99 -1.59 36.83
CA HIS A 154 31.12 -2.54 35.72
C HIS A 154 29.74 -2.97 35.17
N VAL A 155 28.77 -3.23 36.04
CA VAL A 155 27.38 -3.54 35.64
C VAL A 155 26.76 -2.36 34.90
N GLY A 156 26.94 -1.13 35.39
CA GLY A 156 26.47 0.07 34.69
C GLY A 156 27.07 0.24 33.29
N ARG A 157 28.36 -0.09 33.11
CA ARG A 157 29.00 -0.12 31.79
C ARG A 157 28.41 -1.19 30.88
N LEU A 158 28.17 -2.41 31.39
CA LEU A 158 27.55 -3.49 30.62
C LEU A 158 26.10 -3.18 30.21
N GLU A 159 25.33 -2.49 31.05
CA GLU A 159 23.97 -2.06 30.71
C GLU A 159 23.98 -1.01 29.59
N ALA A 160 24.91 -0.05 29.65
CA ALA A 160 25.10 0.94 28.59
C ALA A 160 25.53 0.30 27.27
N ASP A 161 26.47 -0.65 27.32
CA ASP A 161 26.93 -1.41 26.15
C ASP A 161 25.79 -2.24 25.53
N ASN A 162 24.94 -2.86 26.35
CA ASN A 162 23.78 -3.63 25.90
C ASN A 162 22.71 -2.72 25.24
N ALA A 163 22.45 -1.54 25.80
CA ALA A 163 21.57 -0.56 25.18
C ALA A 163 22.12 -0.08 23.82
N ALA A 164 23.43 0.17 23.73
CA ALA A 164 24.10 0.53 22.48
C ALA A 164 24.07 -0.61 21.44
N LEU A 165 24.25 -1.86 21.88
CA LEU A 165 24.12 -3.05 21.03
C LEU A 165 22.70 -3.22 20.49
N LYS A 166 21.66 -3.04 21.32
CA LYS A 166 20.26 -3.08 20.87
C LYS A 166 19.95 -2.01 19.83
N ALA A 167 20.45 -0.79 20.04
CA ALA A 167 20.32 0.28 19.05
C ALA A 167 21.02 -0.05 17.72
N ARG A 168 22.23 -0.64 17.77
CA ARG A 168 22.94 -1.13 16.57
C ARG A 168 22.21 -2.25 15.86
N VAL A 169 21.62 -3.20 16.58
CA VAL A 169 20.81 -4.28 16.00
C VAL A 169 19.60 -3.71 15.27
N ALA A 170 18.85 -2.79 15.90
CA ALA A 170 17.71 -2.14 15.26
C ALA A 170 18.10 -1.36 13.99
N LEU A 171 19.25 -0.69 13.99
CA LEU A 171 19.79 0.00 12.81
C LEU A 171 20.11 -1.00 11.69
N LEU A 172 20.82 -2.09 12.01
CA LEU A 172 21.19 -3.13 11.03
C LEU A 172 19.96 -3.85 10.46
N GLU A 173 18.92 -4.08 11.27
CA GLU A 173 17.64 -4.63 10.81
C GLU A 173 16.92 -3.66 9.86
N GLY A 174 16.94 -2.36 10.17
CA GLY A 174 16.44 -1.30 9.30
C GLY A 174 17.19 -1.23 7.96
N ASP A 175 18.52 -1.27 8.01
CA ASP A 175 19.38 -1.27 6.81
C ASP A 175 19.16 -2.51 5.94
N ALA A 176 19.00 -3.68 6.56
CA ALA A 176 18.71 -4.93 5.86
C ALA A 176 17.30 -4.93 5.25
N ALA A 177 16.31 -4.38 5.94
CA ALA A 177 14.96 -4.18 5.40
C ALA A 177 14.98 -3.22 4.21
N ALA A 178 15.64 -2.07 4.34
CA ALA A 178 15.82 -1.10 3.26
C ALA A 178 16.59 -1.70 2.08
N ALA A 179 17.62 -2.51 2.32
CA ALA A 179 18.36 -3.22 1.27
C ALA A 179 17.50 -4.25 0.52
N ARG A 180 16.74 -5.09 1.24
CA ARG A 180 15.77 -6.02 0.62
C ARG A 180 14.70 -5.28 -0.16
N ALA A 181 14.29 -4.11 0.32
CA ALA A 181 13.29 -3.29 -0.30
C ALA A 181 13.80 -2.59 -1.57
N ARG A 182 15.01 -2.02 -1.54
CA ARG A 182 15.74 -1.54 -2.73
C ARG A 182 15.96 -2.65 -3.75
N GLN A 183 16.32 -3.86 -3.32
CA GLN A 183 16.45 -5.02 -4.19
C GLN A 183 15.10 -5.46 -4.79
N ALA A 184 14.01 -5.33 -4.03
CA ALA A 184 12.67 -5.62 -4.50
C ALA A 184 12.23 -4.63 -5.59
N CYS A 185 12.55 -3.35 -5.43
CA CYS A 185 12.25 -2.31 -6.40
C CYS A 185 13.17 -2.33 -7.63
N ALA A 186 14.48 -2.47 -7.47
CA ALA A 186 15.44 -2.56 -8.58
C ALA A 186 15.15 -3.75 -9.52
N ALA A 187 14.61 -4.83 -8.98
CA ALA A 187 14.16 -5.99 -9.76
C ALA A 187 12.87 -5.75 -10.57
N THR A 188 12.20 -4.59 -10.43
CA THR A 188 11.12 -4.14 -11.32
C THR A 188 11.62 -3.36 -12.54
N ASP A 189 12.84 -2.80 -12.46
CA ASP A 189 13.55 -2.14 -13.58
C ASP A 189 14.44 -3.11 -14.38
N ALA A 190 14.69 -4.32 -13.86
CA ALA A 190 15.37 -5.36 -14.63
C ALA A 190 14.54 -5.74 -15.87
N ALA A 191 15.19 -5.73 -17.04
CA ALA A 191 14.56 -6.16 -18.29
C ALA A 191 13.92 -7.54 -18.08
N PRO A 192 12.65 -7.73 -18.48
CA PRO A 192 11.95 -8.99 -18.23
C PRO A 192 12.73 -10.15 -18.86
N ARG A 193 12.67 -11.32 -18.23
CA ARG A 193 13.11 -12.57 -18.86
C ARG A 193 12.47 -12.62 -20.25
N ALA A 194 13.31 -12.75 -21.28
CA ALA A 194 12.83 -12.86 -22.65
C ALA A 194 11.82 -14.01 -22.75
N VAL A 195 10.70 -13.75 -23.42
CA VAL A 195 9.68 -14.77 -23.70
C VAL A 195 10.38 -15.87 -24.48
N THR A 196 10.48 -17.05 -23.87
CA THR A 196 11.09 -18.21 -24.52
C THR A 196 10.14 -18.71 -25.62
N PRO A 197 10.64 -19.43 -26.64
CA PRO A 197 9.78 -20.09 -27.61
C PRO A 197 8.73 -21.00 -26.95
N GLU A 198 9.08 -21.65 -25.84
CA GLU A 198 8.18 -22.49 -25.03
C GLU A 198 7.03 -21.66 -24.40
N ASP A 199 7.32 -20.45 -23.91
CA ASP A 199 6.29 -19.53 -23.39
C ASP A 199 5.32 -19.03 -24.49
N ARG A 200 5.74 -19.04 -25.78
CA ARG A 200 4.87 -18.67 -26.92
C ARG A 200 3.94 -19.82 -27.32
N GLU A 201 4.39 -21.06 -27.15
CA GLU A 201 3.65 -22.28 -27.47
C GLU A 201 2.56 -22.59 -26.43
N GLN A 202 2.65 -22.00 -25.23
CA GLN A 202 1.70 -22.16 -24.12
C GLN A 202 0.70 -21.00 -23.97
N LEU A 203 0.71 -20.01 -24.87
CA LEU A 203 -0.24 -18.90 -24.77
C LEU A 203 -1.67 -19.42 -25.00
N PRO A 204 -2.62 -19.09 -24.10
CA PRO A 204 -4.04 -19.31 -24.35
C PRO A 204 -4.43 -18.80 -25.74
N PRO A 205 -5.21 -19.54 -26.55
CA PRO A 205 -5.59 -19.16 -27.91
C PRO A 205 -6.18 -17.74 -28.02
N GLY A 206 -6.88 -17.27 -26.97
CA GLY A 206 -7.44 -15.93 -26.90
C GLY A 206 -6.38 -14.79 -26.89
N LEU A 207 -5.12 -15.09 -26.62
CA LEU A 207 -4.04 -14.10 -26.47
C LEU A 207 -3.17 -13.92 -27.73
N GLU A 208 -3.46 -14.66 -28.80
CA GLU A 208 -2.78 -14.52 -30.09
C GLU A 208 -3.11 -13.19 -30.79
N GLY A 209 -2.15 -12.63 -31.53
CA GLY A 209 -2.35 -11.38 -32.27
C GLY A 209 -2.49 -10.09 -31.44
N LEU A 210 -2.51 -10.17 -30.11
CA LEU A 210 -2.71 -9.03 -29.20
C LEU A 210 -1.40 -8.36 -28.73
N ALA A 211 -0.41 -8.22 -29.61
CA ALA A 211 0.79 -7.45 -29.27
C ALA A 211 0.44 -5.97 -29.02
N PRO A 212 1.18 -5.21 -28.19
CA PRO A 212 0.95 -3.76 -28.04
C PRO A 212 0.85 -3.06 -29.40
N TRP A 213 -0.01 -2.04 -29.54
CA TRP A 213 -0.12 -1.27 -30.78
C TRP A 213 1.18 -0.54 -31.11
N SER A 214 1.95 -0.17 -30.08
CA SER A 214 3.29 0.42 -30.21
C SER A 214 4.29 -0.50 -30.93
N ALA A 215 3.97 -1.78 -31.14
CA ALA A 215 4.77 -2.67 -31.98
C ALA A 215 4.77 -2.26 -33.47
N ALA A 216 3.81 -1.42 -33.89
CA ALA A 216 3.76 -0.86 -35.25
C ALA A 216 4.68 0.36 -35.44
N VAL A 217 5.35 0.85 -34.39
CA VAL A 217 6.25 1.99 -34.50
C VAL A 217 7.49 1.62 -35.29
N GLU A 218 7.75 2.37 -36.37
CA GLU A 218 8.97 2.27 -37.17
C GLU A 218 10.15 2.93 -36.43
N GLU A 219 11.34 2.33 -36.56
CA GLU A 219 12.58 2.80 -35.90
C GLU A 219 12.41 3.14 -34.40
N PRO A 220 11.87 2.23 -33.56
CA PRO A 220 11.58 2.52 -32.17
C PRO A 220 12.83 2.93 -31.38
N ASP A 221 14.00 2.38 -31.72
CA ASP A 221 15.26 2.74 -31.07
C ASP A 221 15.70 4.18 -31.37
N ALA A 222 15.44 4.68 -32.59
CA ALA A 222 15.73 6.07 -32.95
C ALA A 222 14.79 7.04 -32.22
N LEU A 223 13.52 6.65 -32.04
CA LEU A 223 12.55 7.40 -31.25
C LEU A 223 12.98 7.50 -29.78
N GLU A 224 13.38 6.39 -29.17
CA GLU A 224 13.86 6.37 -27.78
C GLU A 224 15.21 7.08 -27.60
N ALA A 225 16.10 7.04 -28.62
CA ALA A 225 17.36 7.78 -28.60
C ALA A 225 17.14 9.30 -28.57
N LEU A 226 16.21 9.82 -29.37
CA LEU A 226 15.82 11.23 -29.29
C LEU A 226 15.19 11.58 -27.95
N ALA A 227 14.36 10.70 -27.41
CA ALA A 227 13.75 10.90 -26.11
C ALA A 227 14.80 11.01 -24.99
N ALA A 228 15.81 10.14 -25.02
CA ALA A 228 16.92 10.18 -24.09
C ALA A 228 17.77 11.45 -24.25
N ALA A 229 18.04 11.87 -25.49
CA ALA A 229 18.76 13.12 -25.78
C ALA A 229 17.99 14.34 -25.25
N LEU A 230 16.68 14.40 -25.50
CA LEU A 230 15.84 15.48 -24.99
C LEU A 230 15.71 15.44 -23.47
N ALA A 231 15.65 14.25 -22.86
CA ALA A 231 15.61 14.14 -21.41
C ALA A 231 16.92 14.62 -20.74
N ALA A 232 18.06 14.50 -21.43
CA ALA A 232 19.34 15.04 -20.97
C ALA A 232 19.46 16.57 -21.15
N HIS A 233 18.83 17.11 -22.20
CA HIS A 233 18.84 18.53 -22.55
C HIS A 233 17.42 19.03 -22.87
N PRO A 234 16.55 19.20 -21.84
CA PRO A 234 15.12 19.47 -22.03
C PRO A 234 14.79 20.81 -22.69
N GLU A 235 15.76 21.71 -22.77
CA GLU A 235 15.74 23.00 -23.47
C GLU A 235 16.12 22.92 -24.97
N ASP A 236 16.61 21.77 -25.46
CA ASP A 236 16.98 21.62 -26.88
C ASP A 236 15.73 21.58 -27.77
N GLU A 237 15.36 22.75 -28.30
CA GLU A 237 14.22 22.91 -29.20
C GLU A 237 14.33 22.10 -30.48
N ARG A 238 15.55 21.84 -30.99
CA ARG A 238 15.74 21.04 -32.21
C ARG A 238 15.51 19.57 -31.91
N CYS A 239 16.02 19.08 -30.79
CA CYS A 239 15.75 17.73 -30.33
C CYS A 239 14.25 17.54 -30.05
N ALA A 240 13.61 18.51 -29.40
CA ALA A 240 12.18 18.51 -29.13
C ALA A 240 11.35 18.44 -30.42
N ALA A 241 11.66 19.29 -31.40
CA ALA A 241 10.98 19.28 -32.70
C ALA A 241 11.18 17.95 -33.45
N ALA A 242 12.40 17.38 -33.41
CA ALA A 242 12.70 16.09 -34.03
C ALA A 242 11.95 14.94 -33.34
N LEU A 243 11.88 14.95 -32.01
CA LEU A 243 11.13 13.97 -31.22
C LEU A 243 9.64 14.07 -31.53
N GLU A 244 9.08 15.28 -31.56
CA GLU A 244 7.65 15.48 -31.84
C GLU A 244 7.29 15.00 -33.25
N ALA A 245 8.12 15.31 -34.26
CA ALA A 245 7.89 14.84 -35.62
C ALA A 245 7.85 13.30 -35.71
N ARG A 246 8.78 12.61 -35.04
CA ARG A 246 8.80 11.14 -34.98
C ARG A 246 7.67 10.58 -34.12
N ALA A 247 7.33 11.23 -33.00
CA ALA A 247 6.21 10.81 -32.15
C ALA A 247 4.86 10.92 -32.90
N LEU A 248 4.67 11.95 -33.73
CA LEU A 248 3.50 12.07 -34.61
C LEU A 248 3.46 10.98 -35.68
N ALA A 249 4.61 10.60 -36.26
CA ALA A 249 4.69 9.46 -37.18
C ALA A 249 4.34 8.14 -36.48
N ALA A 250 4.91 7.92 -35.29
CA ALA A 250 4.59 6.78 -34.44
C ALA A 250 3.09 6.75 -34.07
N ALA A 251 2.49 7.89 -33.73
CA ALA A 251 1.06 7.99 -33.41
C ALA A 251 0.17 7.58 -34.60
N ARG A 252 0.55 7.97 -35.82
CA ARG A 252 -0.15 7.52 -37.04
C ARG A 252 -0.04 6.01 -37.24
N ALA A 253 1.15 5.43 -37.06
CA ALA A 253 1.35 3.98 -37.18
C ALA A 253 0.54 3.20 -36.12
N VAL A 254 0.56 3.66 -34.87
CA VAL A 254 -0.23 3.09 -33.77
C VAL A 254 -1.73 3.21 -34.03
N THR A 255 -2.19 4.35 -34.54
CA THR A 255 -3.60 4.56 -34.88
C THR A 255 -4.04 3.61 -35.99
N GLY A 256 -3.26 3.49 -37.07
CA GLY A 256 -3.56 2.57 -38.16
C GLY A 256 -3.60 1.11 -37.70
N GLU A 257 -2.69 0.72 -36.79
CA GLU A 257 -2.70 -0.63 -36.20
C GLU A 257 -3.93 -0.88 -35.33
N PHE A 258 -4.35 0.11 -34.53
CA PHE A 258 -5.60 0.04 -33.79
C PHE A 258 -6.80 -0.10 -34.73
N GLU A 259 -6.94 0.76 -35.73
CA GLU A 259 -8.07 0.77 -36.68
C GLU A 259 -8.18 -0.55 -37.44
N ARG A 260 -7.05 -1.07 -37.95
CA ARG A 260 -6.98 -2.37 -38.62
C ARG A 260 -7.50 -3.50 -37.74
N ARG A 261 -7.13 -3.50 -36.45
CA ARG A 261 -7.60 -4.53 -35.49
C ARG A 261 -9.05 -4.33 -35.09
N ALA A 262 -9.45 -3.09 -34.81
CA ALA A 262 -10.81 -2.74 -34.42
C ALA A 262 -11.83 -3.01 -35.54
N ALA A 263 -11.39 -3.00 -36.80
CA ALA A 263 -12.23 -3.34 -37.95
C ALA A 263 -12.44 -4.85 -38.13
N ALA A 264 -11.61 -5.69 -37.52
CA ALA A 264 -11.62 -7.14 -37.72
C ALA A 264 -12.84 -7.80 -37.07
N ASP A 265 -13.44 -8.75 -37.78
CA ASP A 265 -14.56 -9.53 -37.26
C ASP A 265 -14.15 -10.31 -35.99
N GLY A 266 -15.11 -10.44 -35.09
CA GLY A 266 -14.93 -11.10 -33.79
C GLY A 266 -13.90 -10.46 -32.86
N VAL A 267 -13.40 -9.24 -33.14
CA VAL A 267 -12.38 -8.59 -32.30
C VAL A 267 -12.84 -8.41 -30.84
N VAL A 268 -14.11 -8.07 -30.61
CA VAL A 268 -14.67 -7.90 -29.25
C VAL A 268 -14.68 -9.23 -28.52
N ALA A 269 -15.19 -10.29 -29.15
CA ALA A 269 -15.22 -11.63 -28.56
C ALA A 269 -13.81 -12.14 -28.25
N ARG A 270 -12.83 -11.90 -29.15
CA ARG A 270 -11.42 -12.23 -28.91
C ARG A 270 -10.83 -11.45 -27.74
N CYS A 271 -11.09 -10.15 -27.66
CA CYS A 271 -10.62 -9.33 -26.55
C CYS A 271 -11.26 -9.75 -25.22
N ASP A 272 -12.55 -10.09 -25.20
CA ASP A 272 -13.24 -10.60 -24.02
C ASP A 272 -12.64 -11.93 -23.56
N ALA A 273 -12.39 -12.86 -24.49
CA ALA A 273 -11.74 -14.14 -24.20
C ALA A 273 -10.31 -13.95 -23.67
N ALA A 274 -9.54 -13.02 -24.25
CA ALA A 274 -8.22 -12.64 -23.77
C ALA A 274 -8.24 -12.10 -22.33
N VAL A 275 -9.17 -11.19 -22.04
CA VAL A 275 -9.34 -10.61 -20.71
C VAL A 275 -9.77 -11.68 -19.71
N GLU A 276 -10.69 -12.56 -20.08
CA GLU A 276 -11.19 -13.63 -19.20
C GLU A 276 -10.11 -14.66 -18.86
N SER A 277 -9.41 -15.16 -19.88
CA SER A 277 -8.31 -16.10 -19.72
C SER A 277 -7.15 -15.48 -18.95
N GLY A 278 -6.86 -14.20 -19.18
CA GLY A 278 -5.75 -13.51 -18.56
C GLY A 278 -6.01 -13.02 -17.15
N ASP A 279 -7.23 -12.58 -16.80
CA ASP A 279 -7.52 -12.06 -15.46
C ASP A 279 -7.80 -13.19 -14.44
N GLY A 280 -8.23 -14.38 -14.89
CA GLY A 280 -8.53 -15.53 -14.03
C GLY A 280 -7.37 -15.92 -13.12
N ASP A 281 -6.25 -16.30 -13.73
CA ASP A 281 -5.05 -16.76 -13.00
C ASP A 281 -4.50 -15.70 -12.04
N PHE A 282 -4.55 -14.43 -12.44
CA PHE A 282 -4.07 -13.31 -11.62
C PHE A 282 -4.99 -13.09 -10.41
N ARG A 283 -6.32 -13.21 -10.60
CA ARG A 283 -7.30 -12.98 -9.54
C ARG A 283 -7.15 -13.97 -8.40
N ASP A 284 -6.89 -15.24 -8.73
CA ASP A 284 -6.70 -16.29 -7.73
C ASP A 284 -5.43 -16.05 -6.91
N VAL A 285 -4.32 -15.75 -7.59
CA VAL A 285 -3.03 -15.49 -6.91
C VAL A 285 -3.09 -14.24 -6.04
N TYR A 286 -3.62 -13.13 -6.54
CA TYR A 286 -3.75 -11.92 -5.72
C TYR A 286 -4.82 -12.05 -4.64
N GLY A 287 -5.87 -12.85 -4.85
CA GLY A 287 -6.87 -13.18 -3.84
C GLY A 287 -6.23 -13.83 -2.61
N VAL A 288 -5.46 -14.90 -2.82
CA VAL A 288 -4.76 -15.61 -1.72
C VAL A 288 -3.79 -14.70 -0.97
N MET A 289 -3.02 -13.88 -1.70
CA MET A 289 -2.11 -12.93 -1.05
C MET A 289 -2.87 -11.84 -0.30
N TRP A 290 -3.95 -11.33 -0.87
CA TRP A 290 -4.76 -10.31 -0.22
C TRP A 290 -5.40 -10.84 1.06
N ASP A 291 -5.94 -12.05 1.07
CA ASP A 291 -6.48 -12.67 2.28
C ASP A 291 -5.43 -12.77 3.39
N ARG A 292 -4.16 -12.96 3.03
CA ARG A 292 -3.05 -12.93 3.98
C ARG A 292 -2.76 -11.53 4.51
N VAL A 293 -2.72 -10.53 3.64
CA VAL A 293 -2.51 -9.13 4.02
C VAL A 293 -3.66 -8.60 4.89
N ALA A 294 -4.91 -8.85 4.48
CA ALA A 294 -6.12 -8.36 5.12
C ALA A 294 -6.42 -9.02 6.49
N ARG A 295 -5.77 -10.15 6.82
CA ARG A 295 -5.90 -10.80 8.14
C ARG A 295 -5.44 -9.93 9.31
N ARG A 296 -4.59 -8.94 9.07
CA ARG A 296 -4.18 -7.94 10.08
C ARG A 296 -5.19 -6.80 10.10
N SER A 297 -6.30 -7.00 10.81
CA SER A 297 -7.46 -6.10 10.78
C SER A 297 -7.15 -4.67 11.22
N ASP A 298 -6.25 -4.48 12.18
CA ASP A 298 -5.94 -3.16 12.73
C ASP A 298 -5.17 -2.31 11.73
N ASP A 299 -4.16 -2.89 11.07
CA ASP A 299 -3.38 -2.26 10.00
C ASP A 299 -4.30 -1.86 8.83
N LEU A 300 -5.23 -2.76 8.46
CA LEU A 300 -6.19 -2.51 7.39
C LEU A 300 -7.20 -1.42 7.75
N ALA A 301 -7.69 -1.40 8.99
CA ALA A 301 -8.60 -0.37 9.47
C ALA A 301 -7.94 1.01 9.47
N ALA A 302 -6.67 1.09 9.85
CA ALA A 302 -5.88 2.32 9.75
C ALA A 302 -5.78 2.81 8.30
N TYR A 303 -5.53 1.90 7.35
CA TYR A 303 -5.51 2.24 5.93
C TYR A 303 -6.87 2.75 5.41
N VAL A 304 -7.96 2.06 5.72
CA VAL A 304 -9.32 2.45 5.30
C VAL A 304 -9.66 3.85 5.83
N ALA A 305 -9.31 4.15 7.09
CA ALA A 305 -9.51 5.46 7.68
C ALA A 305 -8.69 6.55 6.97
N ALA A 306 -7.43 6.27 6.60
CA ALA A 306 -6.58 7.20 5.87
C ALA A 306 -7.05 7.43 4.42
N ALA A 307 -7.60 6.42 3.77
CA ALA A 307 -8.04 6.49 2.37
C ALA A 307 -9.44 7.10 2.19
N ALA A 308 -10.31 7.04 3.19
CA ALA A 308 -11.68 7.53 3.09
C ALA A 308 -11.81 9.00 2.61
N PRO A 309 -11.01 9.97 3.10
CA PRO A 309 -11.06 11.35 2.61
C PRO A 309 -10.64 11.51 1.15
N CYS A 310 -9.84 10.57 0.61
CA CYS A 310 -9.33 10.64 -0.75
C CYS A 310 -10.38 10.30 -1.82
N ALA A 311 -11.55 9.79 -1.45
CA ALA A 311 -12.61 9.40 -2.38
C ALA A 311 -13.12 10.56 -3.26
N ALA A 312 -12.98 11.81 -2.78
CA ALA A 312 -13.33 13.01 -3.54
C ALA A 312 -12.31 13.37 -4.65
N LEU A 313 -11.11 12.78 -4.62
CA LEU A 313 -10.04 13.03 -5.58
C LEU A 313 -10.17 12.10 -6.79
N ASP A 314 -11.21 12.28 -7.60
CA ASP A 314 -11.52 11.40 -8.74
C ASP A 314 -10.74 11.70 -10.03
N GLY A 315 -10.09 12.87 -10.08
CA GLY A 315 -9.32 13.36 -11.22
C GLY A 315 -10.16 13.68 -12.46
N ALA A 316 -11.46 13.96 -12.31
CA ALA A 316 -12.34 14.32 -13.42
C ALA A 316 -11.87 15.60 -14.15
N GLY A 317 -11.34 16.58 -13.40
CA GLY A 317 -10.76 17.81 -13.92
C GLY A 317 -9.23 17.80 -14.11
N ALA A 318 -8.57 16.68 -13.84
CA ALA A 318 -7.11 16.61 -13.91
C ALA A 318 -6.64 16.66 -15.38
N ALA A 319 -5.76 17.61 -15.68
CA ALA A 319 -5.04 17.73 -16.94
C ALA A 319 -3.71 18.45 -16.69
N GLN A 320 -2.68 18.06 -17.42
CA GLN A 320 -1.40 18.78 -17.46
C GLN A 320 -1.25 19.57 -18.75
N ARG A 321 -0.49 20.67 -18.70
CA ARG A 321 -0.21 21.49 -19.87
C ARG A 321 0.86 20.83 -20.75
N ALA A 322 0.42 20.14 -21.80
CA ALA A 322 1.30 19.62 -22.85
C ALA A 322 0.55 19.56 -24.17
N ALA A 323 1.12 20.15 -25.23
CA ALA A 323 0.57 20.14 -26.58
C ALA A 323 0.95 18.85 -27.34
N GLY A 324 2.03 18.19 -26.95
CA GLY A 324 2.59 17.04 -27.66
C GLY A 324 3.41 16.12 -26.77
N VAL A 325 4.01 15.10 -27.38
CA VAL A 325 4.84 14.10 -26.68
C VAL A 325 6.19 14.70 -26.25
N ALA A 326 6.78 15.55 -27.07
CA ALA A 326 8.05 16.20 -26.73
C ALA A 326 7.91 17.11 -25.50
N GLU A 327 6.81 17.87 -25.38
CA GLU A 327 6.56 18.70 -24.20
C GLU A 327 6.37 17.87 -22.92
N LEU A 328 5.71 16.70 -23.01
CA LEU A 328 5.61 15.77 -21.89
C LEU A 328 7.00 15.29 -21.43
N VAL A 329 7.88 14.94 -22.38
CA VAL A 329 9.23 14.47 -22.10
C VAL A 329 10.10 15.59 -21.51
N SER A 330 10.14 16.76 -22.14
CA SER A 330 10.91 17.91 -21.65
C SER A 330 10.43 18.41 -20.28
N GLY A 331 9.11 18.45 -20.06
CA GLY A 331 8.54 18.80 -18.76
C GLY A 331 8.96 17.80 -17.68
N ALA A 332 8.71 16.51 -17.92
CA ALA A 332 9.11 15.45 -17.01
C ALA A 332 10.62 15.44 -16.71
N ALA A 333 11.45 15.70 -17.72
CA ALA A 333 12.91 15.76 -17.56
C ALA A 333 13.35 16.89 -16.61
N ARG A 334 12.78 18.10 -16.74
CA ARG A 334 13.06 19.22 -15.82
C ARG A 334 12.67 18.92 -14.38
N THR A 335 11.57 18.18 -14.19
CA THR A 335 11.03 17.85 -12.87
C THR A 335 11.68 16.60 -12.25
N LYS A 336 12.40 15.78 -13.04
CA LYS A 336 12.91 14.46 -12.66
C LYS A 336 13.78 14.46 -11.41
N GLU A 337 14.73 15.37 -11.32
CA GLU A 337 15.67 15.42 -10.18
C GLU A 337 14.95 15.73 -8.87
N ARG A 338 14.07 16.73 -8.89
CA ARG A 338 13.23 17.11 -7.74
C ARG A 338 12.28 15.97 -7.35
N PHE A 339 11.63 15.35 -8.32
CA PHE A 339 10.77 14.18 -8.12
C PHE A 339 11.53 13.04 -7.43
N ASP A 340 12.69 12.69 -7.97
CA ASP A 340 13.53 11.62 -7.42
C ASP A 340 13.96 11.91 -5.98
N ALA A 341 14.45 13.12 -5.70
CA ALA A 341 14.87 13.52 -4.37
C ALA A 341 13.72 13.47 -3.37
N HIS A 342 12.55 13.98 -3.76
CA HIS A 342 11.35 14.00 -2.93
C HIS A 342 10.91 12.59 -2.52
N PHE A 343 10.79 11.67 -3.47
CA PHE A 343 10.34 10.31 -3.17
C PHE A 343 11.41 9.44 -2.53
N ARG A 344 12.70 9.67 -2.79
CA ARG A 344 13.77 8.99 -2.04
C ARG A 344 13.71 9.35 -0.54
N ALA A 345 13.48 10.62 -0.20
CA ALA A 345 13.31 11.06 1.19
C ALA A 345 12.05 10.47 1.87
N LEU A 346 11.00 10.16 1.10
CA LEU A 346 9.84 9.44 1.62
C LEU A 346 10.20 8.01 2.08
N GLY A 347 11.19 7.39 1.44
CA GLY A 347 11.68 6.03 1.68
C GLY A 347 12.60 5.87 2.89
N ASP A 348 12.95 6.94 3.61
CA ASP A 348 13.81 6.89 4.81
C ASP A 348 13.11 6.32 6.07
N VAL A 349 11.98 5.64 5.88
CA VAL A 349 11.18 5.00 6.94
C VAL A 349 11.37 3.49 6.85
N ALA A 350 11.71 2.86 7.98
CA ALA A 350 11.84 1.40 8.04
C ALA A 350 10.55 0.70 7.56
N GLY A 351 10.70 -0.27 6.65
CA GLY A 351 9.58 -1.00 6.04
C GLY A 351 8.92 -0.30 4.84
N VAL A 352 9.40 0.88 4.45
CA VAL A 352 9.02 1.59 3.22
C VAL A 352 10.21 1.61 2.27
N ALA A 353 9.99 1.32 1.00
CA ALA A 353 10.95 1.64 -0.05
C ALA A 353 10.30 2.43 -1.17
N CYS A 354 10.98 3.48 -1.57
CA CYS A 354 10.61 4.30 -2.71
C CYS A 354 11.72 4.18 -3.75
N ASP A 355 11.35 3.76 -4.95
CA ASP A 355 12.30 3.62 -6.06
C ASP A 355 11.73 4.29 -7.29
N PRO A 356 12.02 5.58 -7.49
CA PRO A 356 11.71 6.24 -8.75
C PRO A 356 12.64 5.69 -9.85
N PRO A 357 12.11 5.15 -10.97
CA PRO A 357 12.92 4.60 -12.04
C PRO A 357 13.94 5.60 -12.57
N ALA A 358 15.12 5.11 -12.97
CA ALA A 358 16.19 5.98 -13.47
C ALA A 358 15.76 6.73 -14.75
N ALA A 359 15.11 6.03 -15.68
CA ALA A 359 14.63 6.59 -16.93
C ALA A 359 13.17 7.04 -16.85
N LEU A 360 12.83 8.02 -17.70
CA LEU A 360 11.44 8.36 -17.99
C LEU A 360 10.70 7.19 -18.64
N LYS A 361 9.37 7.27 -18.68
CA LYS A 361 8.56 6.31 -19.44
C LYS A 361 8.98 6.28 -20.92
N LYS A 362 9.14 5.07 -21.46
CA LYS A 362 9.40 4.83 -22.89
C LYS A 362 8.42 5.60 -23.78
N VAL A 363 8.94 6.33 -24.76
CA VAL A 363 8.13 7.19 -25.64
C VAL A 363 7.17 6.39 -26.50
N ALA A 364 7.55 5.20 -26.96
CA ALA A 364 6.62 4.33 -27.70
C ALA A 364 5.33 4.04 -26.90
N ARG A 365 5.43 3.91 -25.56
CA ARG A 365 4.27 3.73 -24.69
C ARG A 365 3.55 5.04 -24.37
N ILE A 366 4.25 6.17 -24.32
CA ILE A 366 3.62 7.49 -24.20
C ILE A 366 2.73 7.72 -25.43
N VAL A 367 3.26 7.52 -26.63
CA VAL A 367 2.52 7.62 -27.91
C VAL A 367 1.28 6.72 -27.89
N GLU A 368 1.42 5.46 -27.51
CA GLU A 368 0.28 4.54 -27.42
C GLU A 368 -0.82 5.05 -26.47
N LYS A 369 -0.44 5.62 -25.31
CA LYS A 369 -1.40 6.23 -24.38
C LYS A 369 -2.04 7.49 -24.94
N VAL A 370 -1.28 8.34 -25.63
CA VAL A 370 -1.83 9.54 -26.30
C VAL A 370 -2.88 9.13 -27.32
N VAL A 371 -2.63 8.10 -28.13
CA VAL A 371 -3.60 7.57 -29.10
C VAL A 371 -4.83 6.99 -28.39
N ALA A 372 -4.64 6.19 -27.33
CA ALA A 372 -5.74 5.63 -26.55
C ALA A 372 -6.63 6.71 -25.92
N LEU A 373 -6.03 7.73 -25.31
CA LEU A 373 -6.73 8.80 -24.61
C LEU A 373 -7.23 9.92 -25.53
N GLY A 374 -6.67 10.03 -26.74
CA GLY A 374 -6.90 11.15 -27.67
C GLY A 374 -6.23 12.45 -27.25
N SER A 375 -5.40 12.46 -26.21
CA SER A 375 -4.76 13.68 -25.70
C SER A 375 -3.50 13.38 -24.86
N PRO A 376 -2.41 14.15 -25.00
CA PRO A 376 -1.26 14.11 -24.10
C PRO A 376 -1.53 14.66 -22.70
N ALA A 377 -2.53 15.53 -22.55
CA ALA A 377 -2.83 16.22 -21.30
C ALA A 377 -3.25 15.29 -20.15
N ARG A 378 -3.60 14.02 -20.44
CA ARG A 378 -4.01 13.01 -19.44
C ARG A 378 -3.00 11.89 -19.20
N VAL A 379 -1.77 12.02 -19.72
CA VAL A 379 -0.70 11.03 -19.54
C VAL A 379 0.12 11.33 -18.28
N PHE A 380 -0.33 10.84 -17.13
CA PHE A 380 0.22 11.21 -15.81
C PHE A 380 1.36 10.35 -15.28
N ASP A 381 1.92 9.44 -16.08
CA ASP A 381 2.92 8.47 -15.60
C ASP A 381 4.22 8.51 -16.39
N VAL A 382 4.54 9.66 -17.00
CA VAL A 382 5.88 9.90 -17.60
C VAL A 382 6.93 9.87 -16.49
N LEU A 383 6.66 10.61 -15.40
CA LEU A 383 7.28 10.43 -14.09
C LEU A 383 6.41 9.48 -13.26
N ARG A 384 7.05 8.52 -12.62
CA ARG A 384 6.36 7.51 -11.82
C ARG A 384 7.24 6.98 -10.69
N CYS A 385 6.63 6.60 -9.58
CA CYS A 385 7.34 5.98 -8.46
C CYS A 385 6.51 4.83 -7.88
N LEU A 386 7.19 3.73 -7.54
CA LEU A 386 6.62 2.65 -6.77
C LEU A 386 7.05 2.81 -5.31
N VAL A 387 6.07 2.91 -4.41
CA VAL A 387 6.27 2.93 -2.95
C VAL A 387 5.86 1.57 -2.40
N VAL A 388 6.84 0.76 -2.03
CA VAL A 388 6.65 -0.60 -1.52
C VAL A 388 6.61 -0.58 0.00
N VAL A 389 5.55 -1.13 0.58
CA VAL A 389 5.33 -1.17 2.03
C VAL A 389 5.19 -2.61 2.54
N ASP A 390 5.61 -2.86 3.78
CA ASP A 390 5.60 -4.19 4.38
C ASP A 390 4.26 -4.58 5.02
N ASP A 391 3.42 -3.60 5.33
CA ASP A 391 2.08 -3.78 5.92
C ASP A 391 1.14 -2.62 5.56
N MET A 392 -0.13 -2.74 5.96
CA MET A 392 -1.16 -1.74 5.64
C MET A 392 -1.10 -0.50 6.55
N ALA A 393 -0.48 -0.56 7.73
CA ALA A 393 -0.27 0.61 8.57
C ALA A 393 0.76 1.55 7.92
N LEU A 394 1.82 0.98 7.35
CA LEU A 394 2.79 1.69 6.52
C LEU A 394 2.16 2.19 5.22
N ALA A 395 1.23 1.45 4.61
CA ALA A 395 0.45 1.96 3.47
C ALA A 395 -0.35 3.21 3.85
N ALA A 396 -0.98 3.20 5.04
CA ALA A 396 -1.73 4.34 5.57
C ALA A 396 -0.82 5.55 5.82
N ALA A 397 0.33 5.33 6.45
CA ALA A 397 1.33 6.35 6.71
C ALA A 397 1.88 6.95 5.40
N ALA A 398 2.21 6.11 4.41
CA ALA A 398 2.70 6.56 3.11
C ALA A 398 1.64 7.38 2.37
N LEU A 399 0.38 6.92 2.34
CA LEU A 399 -0.72 7.65 1.71
C LEU A 399 -0.95 9.00 2.41
N GLY A 400 -1.00 9.00 3.74
CA GLY A 400 -1.17 10.22 4.53
C GLY A 400 -0.03 11.23 4.33
N ARG A 401 1.22 10.76 4.20
CA ARG A 401 2.36 11.64 3.89
C ARG A 401 2.25 12.24 2.49
N VAL A 402 1.95 11.45 1.47
CA VAL A 402 1.84 11.97 0.09
C VAL A 402 0.64 12.91 -0.06
N VAL A 403 -0.52 12.56 0.50
CA VAL A 403 -1.75 13.36 0.39
C VAL A 403 -1.71 14.61 1.27
N GLY A 404 -1.02 14.55 2.41
CA GLY A 404 -0.87 15.67 3.33
C GLY A 404 0.35 16.56 3.07
N ASP A 405 1.13 16.29 2.03
CA ASP A 405 2.33 17.08 1.72
C ASP A 405 1.95 18.42 1.10
N ALA A 406 2.29 19.51 1.78
CA ALA A 406 2.01 20.87 1.31
C ALA A 406 2.78 21.26 0.04
N ALA A 407 3.83 20.52 -0.34
CA ALA A 407 4.53 20.71 -1.60
C ALA A 407 3.79 20.09 -2.80
N LEU A 408 2.78 19.24 -2.55
CA LEU A 408 2.09 18.45 -3.56
C LEU A 408 0.63 18.88 -3.71
N ASP A 409 0.23 19.11 -4.96
CA ASP A 409 -1.17 19.17 -5.35
C ASP A 409 -1.63 17.78 -5.80
N VAL A 410 -2.35 17.06 -4.93
CA VAL A 410 -2.93 15.76 -5.30
C VAL A 410 -4.17 15.95 -6.16
N VAL A 411 -4.11 15.45 -7.40
CA VAL A 411 -5.19 15.62 -8.39
C VAL A 411 -6.09 14.39 -8.50
N ARG A 412 -5.59 13.20 -8.16
CA ARG A 412 -6.37 11.96 -8.21
C ARG A 412 -5.85 10.91 -7.25
N VAL A 413 -6.75 10.18 -6.60
CA VAL A 413 -6.44 8.94 -5.88
C VAL A 413 -7.36 7.83 -6.35
N LYS A 414 -6.77 6.69 -6.74
CA LYS A 414 -7.49 5.44 -6.99
C LYS A 414 -7.16 4.48 -5.85
N GLU A 415 -8.09 4.33 -4.91
CA GLU A 415 -8.05 3.33 -3.85
C GLU A 415 -8.43 1.97 -4.43
N ARG A 416 -7.45 1.07 -4.59
CA ARG A 416 -7.64 -0.27 -5.16
C ARG A 416 -7.23 -1.39 -4.21
N PHE A 417 -6.83 -1.10 -2.98
CA PHE A 417 -6.60 -2.13 -1.97
C PHE A 417 -7.88 -2.77 -1.51
N VAL A 418 -8.94 -2.00 -1.24
CA VAL A 418 -10.15 -2.53 -0.60
C VAL A 418 -11.37 -2.39 -1.50
N ALA A 419 -11.73 -1.15 -1.86
CA ALA A 419 -13.05 -0.85 -2.40
C ALA A 419 -13.24 -1.36 -3.84
N ARG A 420 -12.23 -1.13 -4.69
CA ARG A 420 -12.30 -1.46 -6.13
C ARG A 420 -10.94 -1.92 -6.65
N PRO A 421 -10.57 -3.20 -6.43
CA PRO A 421 -9.36 -3.78 -7.00
C PRO A 421 -9.29 -3.55 -8.51
N ALA A 422 -8.09 -3.39 -9.03
CA ALA A 422 -7.90 -3.41 -10.47
C ALA A 422 -8.31 -4.78 -11.01
N ALA A 423 -8.69 -4.81 -12.28
CA ALA A 423 -8.99 -6.07 -12.93
C ALA A 423 -7.76 -6.99 -12.97
N GLY A 424 -8.03 -8.30 -12.99
CA GLY A 424 -7.05 -9.31 -12.64
C GLY A 424 -6.72 -9.38 -11.14
N GLY A 425 -7.36 -8.58 -10.28
CA GLY A 425 -7.22 -8.66 -8.81
C GLY A 425 -6.05 -7.87 -8.22
N TRP A 426 -5.35 -7.06 -9.02
CA TRP A 426 -4.25 -6.20 -8.52
C TRP A 426 -4.77 -5.14 -7.54
N ARG A 427 -4.00 -4.87 -6.49
CA ARG A 427 -4.37 -4.02 -5.36
C ARG A 427 -3.24 -3.07 -4.99
N ASP A 428 -3.54 -1.78 -4.97
CA ASP A 428 -2.63 -0.68 -4.62
C ASP A 428 -3.39 0.61 -4.30
N ALA A 429 -2.68 1.67 -3.91
CA ALA A 429 -3.20 3.04 -3.90
C ALA A 429 -2.44 3.85 -4.95
N LEU A 430 -3.10 4.24 -6.03
CA LEU A 430 -2.49 5.06 -7.09
C LEU A 430 -2.84 6.52 -6.85
N VAL A 431 -1.82 7.34 -6.66
CA VAL A 431 -1.92 8.78 -6.48
C VAL A 431 -1.36 9.47 -7.72
N ASN A 432 -2.12 10.38 -8.31
CA ASN A 432 -1.57 11.36 -9.25
C ASN A 432 -1.47 12.70 -8.55
N ALA A 433 -0.31 13.32 -8.63
CA ALA A 433 -0.02 14.61 -8.04
C ALA A 433 0.96 15.38 -8.91
N ARG A 434 1.12 16.65 -8.61
CA ARG A 434 2.15 17.54 -9.16
C ARG A 434 2.73 18.36 -8.03
N PHE A 435 3.90 18.97 -8.24
CA PHE A 435 4.36 19.99 -7.31
C PHE A 435 3.49 21.25 -7.44
N ALA A 436 3.23 21.95 -6.34
CA ALA A 436 2.33 23.12 -6.34
C ALA A 436 2.75 24.25 -7.32
N ASP A 437 4.04 24.31 -7.64
CA ASP A 437 4.67 25.26 -8.56
C ASP A 437 4.98 24.68 -9.95
N ASP A 438 4.50 23.47 -10.26
CA ASP A 438 4.76 22.75 -11.51
C ASP A 438 3.45 22.19 -12.09
N ASP A 439 3.36 22.08 -13.41
CA ASP A 439 2.20 21.50 -14.09
C ASP A 439 2.39 20.02 -14.45
N VAL A 440 3.62 19.50 -14.33
CA VAL A 440 3.90 18.09 -14.62
C VAL A 440 3.24 17.21 -13.59
N VAL A 441 2.27 16.41 -14.05
CA VAL A 441 1.60 15.43 -13.20
C VAL A 441 2.35 14.10 -13.28
N PHE A 442 2.63 13.54 -12.12
CA PHE A 442 3.30 12.25 -11.95
C PHE A 442 2.40 11.21 -11.28
N GLU A 443 2.81 9.94 -11.31
CA GLU A 443 2.08 8.82 -10.73
C GLU A 443 2.88 8.16 -9.60
N VAL A 444 2.26 7.99 -8.44
CA VAL A 444 2.83 7.26 -7.31
C VAL A 444 1.93 6.07 -7.01
N GLN A 445 2.47 4.86 -6.97
CA GLN A 445 1.73 3.66 -6.62
C GLN A 445 2.24 3.12 -5.28
N ILE A 446 1.38 3.12 -4.26
CA ILE A 446 1.66 2.50 -2.96
C ILE A 446 1.22 1.04 -3.03
N VAL A 447 2.16 0.12 -2.85
CA VAL A 447 1.97 -1.32 -3.09
C VAL A 447 2.50 -2.14 -1.93
N HIS A 448 1.75 -3.16 -1.53
CA HIS A 448 2.18 -4.09 -0.49
C HIS A 448 3.22 -5.10 -1.03
N ARG A 449 4.29 -5.36 -0.28
CA ARG A 449 5.40 -6.25 -0.70
C ARG A 449 4.92 -7.64 -1.12
N GLU A 450 4.04 -8.26 -0.37
CA GLU A 450 3.54 -9.61 -0.68
C GLU A 450 2.81 -9.68 -2.04
N LEU A 451 2.03 -8.65 -2.40
CA LEU A 451 1.38 -8.57 -3.70
C LEU A 451 2.41 -8.39 -4.83
N LEU A 452 3.44 -7.56 -4.59
CA LEU A 452 4.51 -7.34 -5.56
C LEU A 452 5.34 -8.62 -5.80
N VAL A 453 5.61 -9.41 -4.76
CA VAL A 453 6.31 -10.70 -4.88
C VAL A 453 5.48 -11.70 -5.67
N ALA A 454 4.17 -11.80 -5.40
CA ALA A 454 3.29 -12.70 -6.13
C ALA A 454 3.21 -12.40 -7.62
N ARG A 455 3.30 -11.12 -8.00
CA ARG A 455 3.39 -10.69 -9.40
C ARG A 455 4.58 -11.30 -10.16
N ARG A 456 5.68 -11.67 -9.47
CA ARG A 456 6.85 -12.30 -10.10
C ARG A 456 6.64 -13.77 -10.45
N GLY A 457 5.78 -14.47 -9.70
CA GLY A 457 5.50 -15.89 -9.90
C GLY A 457 4.47 -16.16 -10.99
N LEU A 458 3.82 -15.12 -11.53
CA LEU A 458 2.82 -15.23 -12.58
C LEU A 458 3.49 -15.23 -13.97
N PRO A 459 2.96 -16.01 -14.94
CA PRO A 459 3.47 -16.03 -16.30
C PRO A 459 3.51 -14.58 -16.85
N GLY A 460 4.68 -14.24 -17.40
CA GLY A 460 5.26 -12.90 -17.30
C GLY A 460 4.51 -11.74 -17.96
N HIS A 461 5.15 -10.57 -17.99
CA HIS A 461 4.62 -9.34 -18.59
C HIS A 461 4.06 -9.50 -20.02
N ALA A 462 4.38 -10.58 -20.74
CA ALA A 462 3.80 -10.91 -22.04
C ALA A 462 2.28 -11.14 -21.99
N ILE A 463 1.77 -11.93 -21.04
CA ILE A 463 0.32 -12.15 -20.89
C ILE A 463 -0.34 -10.85 -20.46
N TYR A 464 0.22 -10.17 -19.45
CA TYR A 464 -0.28 -8.88 -18.98
C TYR A 464 -0.38 -7.84 -20.12
N ASN A 465 0.64 -7.72 -20.96
CA ASN A 465 0.63 -6.76 -22.07
C ASN A 465 -0.43 -7.08 -23.12
N LYS A 466 -0.69 -8.37 -23.38
CA LYS A 466 -1.74 -8.81 -24.31
C LYS A 466 -3.13 -8.55 -23.75
N VAL A 467 -3.37 -8.89 -22.49
CA VAL A 467 -4.62 -8.60 -21.76
C VAL A 467 -4.88 -7.09 -21.69
N ARG A 468 -3.85 -6.31 -21.37
CA ARG A 468 -3.92 -4.84 -21.39
C ARG A 468 -4.31 -4.33 -22.77
N THR A 469 -3.69 -4.86 -23.82
CA THR A 469 -3.98 -4.45 -25.20
C THR A 469 -5.43 -4.78 -25.58
N ALA A 470 -5.93 -5.95 -25.19
CA ALA A 470 -7.35 -6.30 -25.37
C ALA A 470 -8.28 -5.32 -24.65
N ARG A 471 -8.01 -5.01 -23.37
CA ARG A 471 -8.82 -4.05 -22.60
C ARG A 471 -8.77 -2.64 -23.20
N GLU A 472 -7.58 -2.14 -23.52
CA GLU A 472 -7.41 -0.82 -24.15
C GLU A 472 -8.09 -0.76 -25.53
N THR A 473 -8.13 -1.87 -26.28
CA THR A 473 -8.89 -1.99 -27.54
C THR A 473 -10.39 -1.84 -27.29
N LEU A 474 -10.95 -2.60 -26.34
CA LEU A 474 -12.37 -2.49 -25.98
C LEU A 474 -12.72 -1.09 -25.48
N GLU A 475 -11.90 -0.50 -24.61
CA GLU A 475 -12.09 0.86 -24.10
C GLU A 475 -12.08 1.88 -25.24
N LYS A 476 -11.09 1.80 -26.14
CA LYS A 476 -10.95 2.73 -27.26
C LYS A 476 -12.09 2.61 -28.28
N MET A 477 -12.64 1.40 -28.46
CA MET A 477 -13.83 1.15 -29.27
C MET A 477 -15.13 1.61 -28.58
N GLY A 478 -15.09 2.00 -27.31
CA GLY A 478 -16.29 2.26 -26.52
C GLY A 478 -17.11 0.99 -26.30
N LEU A 479 -16.47 -0.14 -26.03
CA LEU A 479 -17.08 -1.46 -25.85
C LEU A 479 -16.54 -2.20 -24.62
N SER A 480 -16.08 -1.45 -23.61
CA SER A 480 -15.66 -1.98 -22.31
C SER A 480 -16.70 -2.93 -21.72
N ARG A 481 -16.26 -4.03 -21.11
CA ARG A 481 -17.13 -5.10 -20.59
C ARG A 481 -18.02 -4.64 -19.44
N ASP A 482 -17.51 -3.79 -18.54
CA ASP A 482 -18.17 -3.44 -17.28
C ASP A 482 -19.46 -2.63 -17.45
N ASP A 483 -19.59 -1.86 -18.54
CA ASP A 483 -20.75 -1.00 -18.81
C ASP A 483 -21.26 -1.14 -20.27
N ARG A 484 -20.96 -2.27 -20.93
CA ARG A 484 -21.17 -2.46 -22.36
C ARG A 484 -22.58 -2.11 -22.86
N PRO A 485 -23.69 -2.51 -22.21
CA PRO A 485 -25.03 -2.14 -22.67
C PRO A 485 -25.26 -0.62 -22.73
N ARG A 486 -24.67 0.15 -21.80
CA ARG A 486 -24.71 1.61 -21.86
C ARG A 486 -23.89 2.12 -23.04
N ARG A 487 -22.68 1.60 -23.24
CA ARG A 487 -21.81 2.04 -24.33
C ARG A 487 -22.36 1.75 -25.71
N VAL A 488 -23.01 0.60 -25.90
CA VAL A 488 -23.72 0.24 -27.13
C VAL A 488 -24.79 1.29 -27.47
N ARG A 489 -25.55 1.77 -26.47
CA ARG A 489 -26.51 2.87 -26.68
C ARG A 489 -25.83 4.16 -27.14
N GLU A 490 -24.72 4.53 -26.50
CA GLU A 490 -23.93 5.72 -26.87
C GLU A 490 -23.46 5.61 -28.32
N LEU A 491 -22.91 4.46 -28.73
CA LEU A 491 -22.48 4.19 -30.11
C LEU A 491 -23.64 4.22 -31.12
N ARG A 492 -24.82 3.71 -30.75
CA ARG A 492 -26.01 3.80 -31.59
C ARG A 492 -26.38 5.25 -31.89
N THR A 493 -26.38 6.11 -30.86
CA THR A 493 -26.75 7.53 -31.01
C THR A 493 -25.70 8.37 -31.73
N GLY A 494 -24.41 8.12 -31.50
CA GLY A 494 -23.33 8.96 -32.05
C GLY A 494 -22.78 8.49 -33.39
N ALA A 495 -22.65 7.18 -33.59
CA ALA A 495 -21.97 6.59 -34.74
C ALA A 495 -22.90 5.79 -35.67
N GLY A 496 -24.21 5.71 -35.38
CA GLY A 496 -25.17 4.98 -36.19
C GLY A 496 -24.91 3.46 -36.21
N ALA A 497 -24.32 2.91 -35.15
CA ALA A 497 -24.00 1.49 -35.08
C ALA A 497 -25.25 0.61 -35.28
N THR A 498 -25.13 -0.43 -36.10
CA THR A 498 -26.20 -1.42 -36.32
C THR A 498 -25.95 -2.67 -35.47
N ALA A 499 -27.01 -3.36 -35.08
CA ALA A 499 -26.89 -4.63 -34.37
C ALA A 499 -26.05 -5.63 -35.18
N ALA A 500 -26.22 -5.68 -36.50
CA ALA A 500 -25.42 -6.52 -37.38
C ALA A 500 -23.92 -6.21 -37.33
N ARG A 501 -23.53 -4.92 -37.34
CA ARG A 501 -22.11 -4.55 -37.23
C ARG A 501 -21.53 -4.92 -35.88
N LEU A 502 -22.26 -4.67 -34.79
CA LEU A 502 -21.81 -5.03 -33.44
C LEU A 502 -21.70 -6.54 -33.25
N ARG A 503 -22.63 -7.33 -33.81
CA ARG A 503 -22.57 -8.80 -33.86
C ARG A 503 -21.36 -9.29 -34.65
N ALA A 504 -21.09 -8.70 -35.81
CA ALA A 504 -19.90 -9.03 -36.61
C ALA A 504 -18.59 -8.78 -35.84
N LEU A 505 -18.53 -7.73 -35.02
CA LEU A 505 -17.40 -7.47 -34.13
C LEU A 505 -17.31 -8.45 -32.94
N GLY A 506 -18.37 -9.23 -32.68
CA GLY A 506 -18.43 -10.20 -31.58
C GLY A 506 -19.07 -9.69 -30.30
N VAL A 507 -19.85 -8.60 -30.35
CA VAL A 507 -20.70 -8.19 -29.21
C VAL A 507 -21.79 -9.26 -28.99
N SER A 508 -21.98 -9.66 -27.73
CA SER A 508 -22.96 -10.69 -27.39
C SER A 508 -24.39 -10.23 -27.65
N LEU A 509 -25.29 -11.17 -27.97
CA LEU A 509 -26.71 -10.83 -28.13
C LEU A 509 -27.31 -10.34 -26.79
N ASP A 510 -26.83 -10.87 -25.67
CA ASP A 510 -27.21 -10.42 -24.32
C ASP A 510 -26.90 -8.94 -24.12
N ASP A 511 -25.71 -8.48 -24.52
CA ASP A 511 -25.34 -7.06 -24.41
C ASP A 511 -26.22 -6.16 -25.30
N LEU A 512 -26.58 -6.62 -26.51
CA LEU A 512 -27.44 -5.86 -27.43
C LEU A 512 -28.88 -5.75 -26.94
N VAL A 513 -29.45 -6.86 -26.42
CA VAL A 513 -30.78 -6.84 -25.82
C VAL A 513 -30.79 -6.00 -24.54
N ALA A 514 -29.77 -6.14 -23.69
CA ALA A 514 -29.63 -5.34 -22.48
C ALA A 514 -29.43 -3.84 -22.78
N ALA A 515 -28.86 -3.49 -23.94
CA ALA A 515 -28.74 -2.11 -24.39
C ALA A 515 -30.11 -1.46 -24.68
N ARG A 516 -31.14 -2.25 -25.02
CA ARG A 516 -32.53 -1.77 -25.26
C ARG A 516 -32.61 -0.62 -26.28
N CYS A 517 -31.78 -0.66 -27.32
CA CYS A 517 -31.76 0.34 -28.39
C CYS A 517 -31.85 -0.25 -29.81
N PHE A 518 -32.13 -1.54 -29.91
CA PHE A 518 -32.37 -2.25 -31.17
C PHE A 518 -33.73 -2.94 -31.09
N ASP A 519 -34.51 -2.86 -32.16
CA ASP A 519 -35.74 -3.63 -32.27
C ASP A 519 -35.47 -5.08 -32.74
N ALA A 520 -36.50 -5.92 -32.73
CA ALA A 520 -36.37 -7.32 -33.11
C ALA A 520 -35.96 -7.51 -34.59
N SER A 521 -36.34 -6.61 -35.49
CA SER A 521 -35.92 -6.65 -36.90
C SER A 521 -34.43 -6.36 -37.04
N GLU A 522 -33.91 -5.40 -36.28
CA GLU A 522 -32.49 -5.07 -36.27
C GLU A 522 -31.65 -6.19 -35.65
N LEU A 523 -32.12 -6.79 -34.55
CA LEU A 523 -31.45 -7.93 -33.93
C LEU A 523 -31.46 -9.16 -34.87
N ARG A 524 -32.57 -9.38 -35.59
CA ARG A 524 -32.67 -10.38 -36.67
C ARG A 524 -31.65 -10.12 -37.78
N ALA A 525 -31.53 -8.88 -38.25
CA ALA A 525 -30.54 -8.52 -39.26
C ALA A 525 -29.10 -8.75 -38.77
N GLY A 526 -28.88 -8.77 -37.45
CA GLY A 526 -27.63 -9.20 -36.82
C GLY A 526 -27.49 -10.70 -36.58
N GLY A 527 -28.38 -11.51 -37.14
CA GLY A 527 -28.35 -12.97 -37.09
C GLY A 527 -28.92 -13.57 -35.81
N ALA A 528 -29.72 -12.83 -35.03
CA ALA A 528 -30.45 -13.43 -33.91
C ALA A 528 -31.61 -14.27 -34.41
N SER A 529 -31.81 -15.47 -33.88
CA SER A 529 -32.99 -16.30 -34.12
C SER A 529 -34.18 -15.87 -33.25
N ALA A 530 -35.40 -16.21 -33.68
CA ALA A 530 -36.61 -15.93 -32.89
C ALA A 530 -36.55 -16.56 -31.48
N GLN A 531 -36.02 -17.78 -31.35
CA GLN A 531 -35.84 -18.44 -30.06
C GLN A 531 -34.88 -17.66 -29.15
N GLU A 532 -33.72 -17.25 -29.68
CA GLU A 532 -32.72 -16.53 -28.89
C GLU A 532 -33.23 -15.19 -28.36
N LEU A 533 -34.07 -14.49 -29.15
CA LEU A 533 -34.75 -13.27 -28.72
C LEU A 533 -35.78 -13.58 -27.63
N ARG A 534 -36.54 -14.66 -27.79
CA ARG A 534 -37.56 -15.08 -26.83
C ARG A 534 -36.97 -15.45 -25.47
N ASP A 535 -35.87 -16.21 -25.47
CA ASP A 535 -35.12 -16.62 -24.28
C ASP A 535 -34.57 -15.42 -23.50
N ARG A 536 -34.28 -14.32 -24.20
CA ARG A 536 -33.79 -13.06 -23.64
C ARG A 536 -34.90 -12.09 -23.27
N GLY A 537 -36.16 -12.54 -23.33
CA GLY A 537 -37.32 -11.79 -22.88
C GLY A 537 -37.80 -10.71 -23.86
N VAL A 538 -37.41 -10.78 -25.14
CA VAL A 538 -38.01 -9.93 -26.17
C VAL A 538 -39.49 -10.34 -26.34
N PRO A 539 -40.45 -9.39 -26.30
CA PRO A 539 -41.86 -9.71 -26.43
C PRO A 539 -42.19 -10.42 -27.73
N LEU A 540 -43.02 -11.48 -27.67
CA LEU A 540 -43.44 -12.25 -28.84
C LEU A 540 -44.03 -11.34 -29.94
N ALA A 541 -44.82 -10.33 -29.56
CA ALA A 541 -45.38 -9.38 -30.52
C ALA A 541 -44.32 -8.59 -31.31
N ASP A 542 -43.17 -8.27 -30.69
CA ASP A 542 -42.05 -7.63 -31.37
C ASP A 542 -41.34 -8.61 -32.32
N ILE A 543 -41.18 -9.87 -31.90
CA ILE A 543 -40.59 -10.94 -32.72
C ILE A 543 -41.46 -11.24 -33.94
N LEU A 544 -42.79 -11.33 -33.77
CA LEU A 544 -43.73 -11.51 -34.88
C LEU A 544 -43.64 -10.34 -35.88
N ARG A 545 -43.57 -9.11 -35.38
CA ARG A 545 -43.37 -7.91 -36.23
C ARG A 545 -42.02 -7.88 -36.93
N ALA A 546 -41.04 -8.64 -36.47
CA ALA A 546 -39.71 -8.69 -37.08
C ALA A 546 -39.65 -9.51 -38.39
N GLY A 547 -40.73 -10.22 -38.74
CA GLY A 547 -40.86 -10.93 -40.01
C GLY A 547 -39.96 -12.17 -40.10
N TYR A 548 -39.78 -12.90 -39.00
CA TYR A 548 -39.19 -14.24 -39.02
C TYR A 548 -40.06 -15.21 -39.79
N ALA A 549 -39.48 -16.27 -40.36
CA ALA A 549 -40.28 -17.28 -41.06
C ALA A 549 -41.14 -18.07 -40.04
N PRO A 550 -42.35 -18.54 -40.42
CA PRO A 550 -43.24 -19.28 -39.53
C PRO A 550 -42.57 -20.51 -38.87
N GLU A 551 -41.65 -21.18 -39.56
CA GLU A 551 -40.91 -22.32 -39.04
C GLU A 551 -39.97 -21.93 -37.88
N GLU A 552 -39.35 -20.75 -37.97
CA GLU A 552 -38.48 -20.21 -36.90
C GLU A 552 -39.32 -19.80 -35.68
N LEU A 553 -40.53 -19.30 -35.90
CA LEU A 553 -41.45 -18.86 -34.87
C LEU A 553 -42.10 -20.03 -34.12
N ARG A 554 -42.37 -21.13 -34.83
CA ARG A 554 -42.83 -22.38 -34.21
C ARG A 554 -41.88 -22.88 -33.13
N VAL A 555 -40.58 -22.68 -33.32
CA VAL A 555 -39.56 -23.04 -32.32
C VAL A 555 -39.62 -22.09 -31.12
N ALA A 556 -39.85 -20.79 -31.35
CA ALA A 556 -39.86 -19.70 -30.36
C ALA A 556 -41.12 -19.59 -29.47
N ASP A 557 -41.82 -20.69 -29.18
CA ASP A 557 -43.08 -20.73 -28.41
C ASP A 557 -44.27 -19.98 -29.05
N ALA A 558 -44.21 -19.60 -30.33
CA ALA A 558 -45.41 -19.24 -31.11
C ALA A 558 -46.17 -20.50 -31.50
N ALA A 559 -46.50 -21.35 -30.52
CA ALA A 559 -47.10 -22.67 -30.73
C ALA A 559 -48.56 -22.60 -31.23
N ASP A 560 -49.17 -21.41 -31.20
CA ASP A 560 -50.51 -21.16 -31.73
C ASP A 560 -50.42 -20.61 -33.17
N PRO A 561 -50.81 -21.40 -34.19
CA PRO A 561 -50.90 -20.93 -35.58
C PRO A 561 -51.81 -19.70 -35.73
N GLY A 562 -52.81 -19.54 -34.86
CA GLY A 562 -53.71 -18.39 -34.86
C GLY A 562 -52.97 -17.07 -34.62
N ALA A 563 -52.00 -17.04 -33.70
CA ALA A 563 -51.21 -15.86 -33.42
C ALA A 563 -50.36 -15.39 -34.61
N LEU A 564 -49.94 -16.32 -35.48
CA LEU A 564 -49.21 -16.00 -36.72
C LEU A 564 -50.15 -15.42 -37.77
N LEU A 565 -51.34 -16.00 -37.94
CA LEU A 565 -52.36 -15.46 -38.84
C LEU A 565 -52.81 -14.06 -38.41
N ASP A 566 -53.02 -13.84 -37.10
CA ASP A 566 -53.36 -12.54 -36.53
C ASP A 566 -52.22 -11.51 -36.71
N ALA A 567 -50.96 -11.97 -36.74
CA ALA A 567 -49.80 -11.15 -37.05
C ALA A 567 -49.62 -10.87 -38.56
N GLY A 568 -50.49 -11.42 -39.42
CA GLY A 568 -50.53 -11.14 -40.86
C GLY A 568 -49.74 -12.11 -41.74
N TYR A 569 -49.32 -13.26 -41.21
CA TYR A 569 -48.67 -14.31 -42.00
C TYR A 569 -49.65 -15.00 -42.94
N ALA A 570 -49.20 -15.40 -44.14
CA ALA A 570 -50.05 -16.08 -45.10
C ALA A 570 -50.44 -17.47 -44.61
N TRP A 571 -51.70 -17.87 -44.86
CA TRP A 571 -52.21 -19.16 -44.42
C TRP A 571 -51.40 -20.33 -44.95
N ASP A 572 -50.98 -20.28 -46.22
CA ASP A 572 -50.22 -21.38 -46.83
C ASP A 572 -48.87 -21.59 -46.11
N ASP A 573 -48.15 -20.51 -45.78
CA ASP A 573 -46.86 -20.58 -45.06
C ASP A 573 -47.05 -21.10 -43.62
N VAL A 574 -48.08 -20.64 -42.91
CA VAL A 574 -48.40 -21.10 -41.55
C VAL A 574 -48.85 -22.56 -41.57
N ALA A 575 -49.64 -22.97 -42.57
CA ALA A 575 -50.11 -24.34 -42.70
C ALA A 575 -48.95 -25.31 -42.98
N GLU A 576 -48.01 -24.92 -43.85
CA GLU A 576 -46.79 -25.68 -44.11
C GLU A 576 -45.93 -25.82 -42.86
N ALA A 577 -45.66 -24.72 -42.16
CA ALA A 577 -44.80 -24.72 -40.97
C ALA A 577 -45.35 -25.55 -39.79
N PHE A 578 -46.68 -25.66 -39.67
CA PHE A 578 -47.36 -26.36 -38.58
C PHE A 578 -48.00 -27.69 -38.98
N ASP A 579 -47.76 -28.16 -40.22
CA ASP A 579 -48.37 -29.38 -40.78
C ASP A 579 -49.91 -29.38 -40.67
N LEU A 580 -50.52 -28.22 -40.93
CA LEU A 580 -51.97 -28.05 -40.87
C LEU A 580 -52.59 -28.44 -42.21
N LYS A 581 -53.58 -29.32 -42.17
CA LYS A 581 -54.38 -29.63 -43.35
C LYS A 581 -55.33 -28.47 -43.61
N ARG A 582 -55.39 -28.02 -44.87
CA ARG A 582 -56.41 -27.09 -45.34
C ARG A 582 -57.76 -27.65 -44.90
N PRO A 583 -58.58 -26.91 -44.14
CA PRO A 583 -59.92 -27.37 -43.83
C PRO A 583 -60.58 -27.67 -45.16
N ASP A 584 -60.98 -28.92 -45.39
CA ASP A 584 -61.77 -29.29 -46.55
C ASP A 584 -62.87 -28.25 -46.64
N LYS A 585 -62.91 -27.50 -47.75
CA LYS A 585 -63.83 -26.38 -47.96
C LYS A 585 -65.14 -26.71 -47.26
N LEU A 586 -65.42 -26.04 -46.15
CA LEU A 586 -66.74 -26.09 -45.55
C LEU A 586 -67.64 -25.51 -46.64
N ALA A 587 -68.29 -26.43 -47.36
CA ALA A 587 -69.38 -26.13 -48.25
C ALA A 587 -70.49 -25.57 -47.37
N LEU A 588 -70.50 -24.25 -47.18
CA LEU A 588 -71.62 -23.46 -46.73
C LEU A 588 -71.63 -22.15 -47.51
#